data_AF-A0A1V5TAE5-F1
#
_entry.id   AF-A0A1V5TAE5-F1
#
_cell.length_a   1.000
_cell.length_b   1.000
_cell.length_c   1.000
_cell.angle_alpha   90.00
_cell.angle_beta   90.00
_cell.angle_gamma   90.00
#
_symmetry.space_group_name_H-M   'P 1'
#
loop_
_entity.id
_entity.type
_entity.pdbx_description
1 polymer ?
#
loop_
_entity_poly.entity_id
_entity_poly.type
_entity_poly.pdbx_seq_one_letter_code
_entity_poly.pdbx_strand_id
1 'polypeptide(L)'
;MQKLFNTEFEVSMRLLILVDSIGNLNEDELAYIDFFSIYSRTFNFGNDNLNGDCSFPVNEITIQRKLIKNAIKDLVLKSLIKVSFDNIKGYVYSVTNQGYSYVRKIDDSYSRQYQQNVRLIKSKLSPISILKLKEIATQRSDD
;
A
#
# COMPACT_ATOMS: atom_id res chain seq x y z
N MET A 1 7.13 -2.69 22.99
CA MET A 1 5.72 -2.97 22.66
C MET A 1 5.69 -3.70 21.33
N GLN A 2 5.33 -4.98 21.28
CA GLN A 2 5.13 -5.66 20.00
C GLN A 2 3.94 -5.01 19.31
N LYS A 3 4.15 -4.47 18.11
CA LYS A 3 3.05 -4.02 17.26
C LYS A 3 2.31 -5.28 16.79
N LEU A 4 1.04 -5.42 17.19
CA LEU A 4 0.18 -6.53 16.76
C LEU A 4 -0.09 -6.49 15.24
N PHE A 5 -0.03 -5.30 14.64
CA PHE A 5 -0.20 -5.00 13.21
C PHE A 5 0.93 -4.13 12.67
N ASN A 6 1.18 -4.17 11.36
CA ASN A 6 2.23 -3.42 10.67
C ASN A 6 3.66 -3.97 10.93
N THR A 7 3.78 -5.30 11.01
CA THR A 7 5.09 -5.98 10.97
C THR A 7 5.67 -5.93 9.54
N GLU A 8 6.99 -6.09 9.40
CA GLU A 8 7.61 -6.12 8.06
C GLU A 8 7.02 -7.20 7.15
N PHE A 9 6.71 -8.37 7.72
CA PHE A 9 6.08 -9.47 6.99
C PHE A 9 4.69 -9.08 6.46
N GLU A 10 3.86 -8.49 7.32
CA GLU A 10 2.50 -8.05 6.94
C GLU A 10 2.54 -6.97 5.86
N VAL A 11 3.44 -5.98 6.00
CA VAL A 11 3.64 -4.93 4.99
C VAL A 11 4.08 -5.53 3.65
N SER A 12 5.00 -6.49 3.65
CA SER A 12 5.40 -7.21 2.44
C SER A 12 4.22 -7.93 1.77
N MET A 13 3.34 -8.58 2.54
CA MET A 13 2.15 -9.24 1.98
C MET A 13 1.18 -8.23 1.36
N ARG A 14 0.89 -7.13 2.07
CA ARG A 14 0.02 -6.06 1.54
C ARG A 14 0.60 -5.40 0.30
N LEU A 15 1.91 -5.19 0.24
CA LEU A 15 2.59 -4.66 -0.95
C LEU A 15 2.47 -5.59 -2.14
N LEU A 16 2.65 -6.88 -1.92
CA LEU A 16 2.54 -7.87 -2.97
C LEU A 16 1.12 -7.90 -3.56
N ILE A 17 0.09 -7.83 -2.71
CA ILE A 17 -1.31 -7.67 -3.14
C ILE A 17 -1.52 -6.35 -3.89
N LEU A 18 -0.95 -5.25 -3.40
CA LEU A 18 -1.11 -3.92 -3.99
C LEU A 18 -0.52 -3.85 -5.41
N VAL A 19 0.70 -4.35 -5.60
CA VAL A 19 1.35 -4.33 -6.93
C VAL A 19 0.70 -5.31 -7.91
N ASP A 20 0.09 -6.38 -7.43
CA ASP A 20 -0.74 -7.29 -8.22
C ASP A 20 -2.02 -6.60 -8.72
N SER A 21 -2.65 -5.79 -7.86
CA SER A 21 -3.92 -5.12 -8.17
C SER A 21 -3.77 -3.87 -9.07
N ILE A 22 -2.70 -3.09 -8.93
CA ILE A 22 -2.53 -1.82 -9.65
C ILE A 22 -1.34 -1.86 -10.62
N GLY A 23 -0.19 -2.37 -10.19
CA GLY A 23 1.06 -2.40 -10.95
C GLY A 23 1.64 -1.01 -11.26
N ASN A 24 2.91 -0.98 -11.67
CA ASN A 24 3.63 0.22 -12.11
C ASN A 24 3.52 1.42 -11.14
N LEU A 25 3.71 1.13 -9.85
CA LEU A 25 3.69 2.11 -8.77
C LEU A 25 5.11 2.44 -8.32
N ASN A 26 5.40 3.71 -8.04
CA ASN A 26 6.65 4.10 -7.38
C ASN A 26 6.57 3.95 -5.85
N GLU A 27 7.70 4.13 -5.14
CA GLU A 27 7.78 3.94 -3.67
C GLU A 27 6.79 4.83 -2.90
N ASP A 28 6.62 6.09 -3.31
CA ASP A 28 5.69 7.01 -2.67
C ASP A 28 4.23 6.59 -2.91
N GLU A 29 3.86 6.26 -4.15
CA GLU A 29 2.53 5.76 -4.51
C GLU A 29 2.19 4.50 -3.72
N LEU A 30 3.14 3.57 -3.58
CA LEU A 30 2.99 2.37 -2.74
C LEU A 30 2.71 2.74 -1.27
N ALA A 31 3.48 3.68 -0.71
CA ALA A 31 3.32 4.09 0.67
C ALA A 31 1.95 4.73 0.94
N TYR A 32 1.52 5.66 0.09
CA TYR A 32 0.22 6.32 0.24
C TYR A 32 -0.94 5.35 0.04
N ILE A 33 -0.90 4.52 -1.01
CA ILE A 33 -2.03 3.63 -1.31
C ILE A 33 -2.14 2.51 -0.27
N ASP A 34 -1.02 1.94 0.20
CA ASP A 34 -1.06 1.00 1.34
C ASP A 34 -1.63 1.67 2.58
N PHE A 35 -1.17 2.88 2.91
CA PHE A 35 -1.65 3.64 4.06
C PHE A 35 -3.15 3.94 4.01
N PHE A 36 -3.64 4.38 2.84
CA PHE A 36 -5.07 4.60 2.63
C PHE A 36 -5.86 3.30 2.66
N SER A 37 -5.27 2.18 2.23
CA SER A 37 -5.97 0.89 2.22
C SER A 37 -6.14 0.33 3.63
N ILE A 38 -5.17 0.54 4.53
CA ILE A 38 -5.27 0.12 5.94
C ILE A 38 -6.12 1.06 6.79
N TYR A 39 -6.27 2.33 6.36
CA TYR A 39 -7.08 3.35 7.02
C TYR A 39 -8.20 3.89 6.11
N SER A 40 -8.86 2.97 5.40
CA SER A 40 -9.81 3.28 4.32
C SER A 40 -10.98 4.15 4.79
N ARG A 41 -11.49 3.91 6.00
CA ARG A 41 -12.52 4.76 6.64
C ARG A 41 -12.01 6.14 7.00
N THR A 42 -10.81 6.24 7.57
CA THR A 42 -10.18 7.53 7.93
C THR A 42 -10.00 8.45 6.72
N PHE A 43 -9.87 7.91 5.51
CA PHE A 43 -9.73 8.71 4.28
C PHE A 43 -10.96 8.67 3.36
N ASN A 44 -12.12 8.24 3.88
CA ASN A 44 -13.40 8.17 3.13
C ASN A 44 -13.34 7.33 1.84
N PHE A 45 -12.47 6.32 1.79
CA PHE A 45 -12.41 5.38 0.67
C PHE A 45 -13.41 4.23 0.84
N GLY A 46 -13.44 3.63 2.02
CA GLY A 46 -14.30 2.51 2.41
C GLY A 46 -14.85 2.67 3.82
N ASN A 47 -15.30 1.56 4.41
CA ASN A 47 -16.07 1.57 5.66
C ASN A 47 -15.29 1.07 6.89
N ASP A 48 -14.06 0.63 6.70
CA ASP A 48 -13.24 -0.02 7.72
C ASP A 48 -11.83 0.58 7.81
N ASN A 49 -11.23 0.47 8.98
CA ASN A 49 -9.79 0.64 9.17
C ASN A 49 -9.21 -0.69 9.65
N LEU A 50 -8.43 -1.34 8.79
CA LEU A 50 -7.84 -2.65 9.05
C LEU A 50 -6.85 -2.66 10.21
N ASN A 51 -6.18 -1.54 10.44
CA ASN A 51 -5.20 -1.40 11.51
C ASN A 51 -5.76 -0.64 12.73
N GLY A 52 -7.09 -0.55 12.84
CA GLY A 52 -7.76 0.28 13.85
C GLY A 52 -7.71 1.77 13.49
N ASP A 53 -8.04 2.63 14.44
CA ASP A 53 -8.17 4.05 14.14
C ASP A 53 -6.83 4.78 14.14
N CYS A 54 -6.59 5.53 13.07
CA CYS A 54 -5.39 6.34 12.92
C CYS A 54 -5.58 7.68 13.64
N SER A 55 -5.00 7.80 14.83
CA SER A 55 -5.05 9.04 15.61
C SER A 55 -4.05 10.10 15.11
N PHE A 56 -2.97 9.70 14.44
CA PHE A 56 -1.91 10.61 13.99
C PHE A 56 -1.43 10.29 12.55
N PRO A 57 -2.22 10.64 11.53
CA PRO A 57 -1.94 10.24 10.15
C PRO A 57 -0.55 10.65 9.62
N VAL A 58 -0.11 11.87 9.93
CA VAL A 58 1.19 12.42 9.48
C VAL A 58 2.37 11.66 10.08
N ASN A 59 2.27 11.27 11.35
CA ASN A 59 3.32 10.51 12.02
C ASN A 59 3.35 9.08 11.52
N GLU A 60 2.18 8.46 11.37
CA GLU A 60 2.08 7.09 10.92
C GLU A 60 2.54 6.90 9.48
N ILE A 61 2.24 7.83 8.57
CA ILE A 61 2.71 7.73 7.19
C ILE A 61 4.24 7.87 7.07
N THR A 62 4.86 8.64 7.97
CA THR A 62 6.33 8.74 8.05
C THR A 62 6.94 7.40 8.44
N ILE A 63 6.34 6.70 9.41
CA ILE A 63 6.74 5.35 9.81
C ILE A 63 6.47 4.36 8.67
N GLN A 64 5.33 4.51 7.98
CA GLN A 64 4.92 3.64 6.87
C GLN A 64 5.94 3.66 5.75
N ARG A 65 6.40 4.83 5.30
CA ARG A 65 7.44 4.96 4.27
C ARG A 65 8.68 4.12 4.54
N LYS A 66 9.14 4.06 5.80
CA LYS A 66 10.30 3.23 6.18
C LYS A 66 10.01 1.73 6.02
N LEU A 67 8.83 1.29 6.46
CA LEU A 67 8.42 -0.11 6.34
C LEU A 67 8.23 -0.53 4.87
N ILE A 68 7.61 0.33 4.07
CA ILE A 68 7.40 0.15 2.63
C ILE A 68 8.73 -0.05 1.93
N LYS A 69 9.73 0.79 2.23
CA LYS A 69 11.07 0.67 1.65
C LYS A 69 11.74 -0.66 1.98
N ASN A 70 11.60 -1.14 3.23
CA ASN A 70 12.15 -2.45 3.62
C ASN A 70 11.41 -3.59 2.91
N ALA A 71 10.08 -3.53 2.85
CA ALA A 71 9.25 -4.52 2.18
C ALA A 71 9.53 -4.60 0.67
N ILE A 72 9.72 -3.47 -0.01
CA ILE A 72 10.12 -3.43 -1.43
C ILE A 72 11.43 -4.19 -1.62
N LYS A 73 12.45 -3.90 -0.80
CA LYS A 73 13.76 -4.58 -0.90
C LYS A 73 13.62 -6.09 -0.71
N ASP A 74 12.89 -6.50 0.32
CA ASP A 74 12.65 -7.90 0.65
C ASP A 74 11.93 -8.65 -0.49
N LEU A 75 10.88 -8.06 -1.06
CA LEU A 75 10.12 -8.65 -2.16
C LEU A 75 10.91 -8.70 -3.47
N VAL A 76 11.76 -7.71 -3.74
CA VAL A 76 12.68 -7.72 -4.91
C VAL A 76 13.72 -8.82 -4.75
N LEU A 77 14.36 -8.93 -3.57
CA LEU A 77 15.35 -9.98 -3.29
C LEU A 77 14.73 -11.39 -3.40
N LYS A 78 13.46 -11.54 -3.01
CA LYS A 78 12.69 -12.79 -3.15
C LYS A 78 12.15 -13.04 -4.56
N SER A 79 12.43 -12.15 -5.53
CA SER A 79 11.92 -12.23 -6.91
C SER A 79 10.38 -12.26 -7.00
N LEU A 80 9.67 -11.73 -6.00
CA LEU A 80 8.20 -11.67 -5.98
C LEU A 80 7.68 -10.40 -6.68
N ILE A 81 8.45 -9.32 -6.62
CA ILE A 81 8.22 -8.11 -7.41
C ILE A 81 9.47 -7.78 -8.22
N LYS A 82 9.28 -7.05 -9.31
CA LYS A 82 10.35 -6.53 -10.17
C LYS A 82 10.34 -5.02 -10.20
N VAL A 83 11.51 -4.45 -10.42
CA VAL A 83 11.72 -3.02 -10.63
C VAL A 83 11.92 -2.75 -12.12
N SER A 84 11.32 -1.66 -12.62
CA SER A 84 11.54 -1.11 -13.96
C SER A 84 11.67 0.40 -13.88
N PHE A 85 12.27 1.01 -14.91
CA PHE A 85 12.36 2.46 -15.01
C PHE A 85 11.24 3.01 -15.89
N ASP A 86 10.52 4.00 -15.39
CA ASP A 86 9.52 4.79 -16.08
C ASP A 86 10.02 6.24 -16.22
N ASN A 87 9.86 6.84 -17.40
CA ASN A 87 10.42 8.15 -17.72
C ASN A 87 9.78 9.31 -16.95
N ILE A 88 8.60 9.12 -16.37
CA ILE A 88 7.86 10.15 -15.63
C ILE A 88 7.94 9.86 -14.12
N LYS A 89 7.74 8.60 -13.73
CA LYS A 89 7.65 8.17 -12.32
C LYS A 89 8.98 7.73 -11.71
N GLY A 90 10.02 7.53 -12.52
CA GLY A 90 11.28 6.94 -12.09
C GLY A 90 11.16 5.43 -11.87
N TYR A 91 11.71 4.91 -10.78
CA TYR A 91 11.62 3.48 -10.47
C TYR A 91 10.19 3.09 -10.05
N VAL A 92 9.63 2.14 -10.78
CA VAL A 92 8.31 1.57 -10.52
C VAL A 92 8.39 0.07 -10.28
N TYR A 93 7.41 -0.44 -9.54
CA TYR A 93 7.35 -1.84 -9.12
C TYR A 93 6.10 -2.52 -9.67
N SER A 94 6.27 -3.76 -10.10
CA SER A 94 5.19 -4.63 -10.55
C SER A 94 5.45 -6.07 -10.09
N VAL A 95 4.41 -6.88 -10.02
CA VAL A 95 4.53 -8.27 -9.58
C VAL A 95 5.18 -9.15 -10.65
N THR A 96 5.92 -10.18 -10.24
CA THR A 96 6.48 -11.21 -11.15
C THR A 96 5.52 -12.38 -11.31
N ASN A 97 5.81 -13.31 -12.24
CA ASN A 97 5.03 -14.56 -12.37
C ASN A 97 5.04 -15.40 -11.07
N GLN A 98 6.15 -15.37 -10.33
CA GLN A 98 6.26 -16.01 -9.02
C GLN A 98 5.41 -15.28 -7.98
N GLY A 99 5.46 -13.95 -7.97
CA GLY A 99 4.61 -13.11 -7.11
C GLY A 99 3.12 -13.36 -7.33
N TYR A 100 2.66 -13.39 -8.59
CA TYR A 100 1.27 -13.72 -8.95
C TYR A 100 0.83 -15.06 -8.35
N SER A 101 1.70 -16.06 -8.44
CA SER A 101 1.41 -17.40 -7.91
C SER A 101 1.39 -17.44 -6.39
N TYR A 102 2.08 -16.51 -5.72
CA TYR A 102 2.08 -16.35 -4.28
C TYR A 102 0.83 -15.60 -3.79
N VAL A 103 0.47 -14.48 -4.42
CA VAL A 103 -0.73 -13.68 -4.06
C VAL A 103 -2.00 -14.52 -4.11
N ARG A 104 -2.14 -15.40 -5.10
CA ARG A 104 -3.30 -16.31 -5.22
C ARG A 104 -3.47 -17.27 -4.04
N LYS A 105 -2.46 -17.45 -3.20
CA LYS A 105 -2.52 -18.27 -1.99
C LYS A 105 -2.86 -17.46 -0.73
N ILE A 106 -2.85 -16.13 -0.82
CA ILE A 106 -3.21 -15.25 0.27
C ILE A 106 -4.74 -15.08 0.24
N ASP A 107 -5.42 -15.79 1.13
CA ASP A 107 -6.89 -15.80 1.16
C ASP A 107 -7.42 -15.91 2.61
N ASP A 108 -7.28 -14.83 3.34
CA ASP A 108 -7.87 -14.65 4.68
C ASP A 108 -8.81 -13.43 4.68
N SER A 109 -9.56 -13.23 5.77
CA SER A 109 -10.51 -12.12 5.86
C SER A 109 -9.84 -10.76 5.76
N TYR A 110 -8.64 -10.61 6.31
CA TYR A 110 -7.89 -9.35 6.30
C TYR A 110 -7.43 -9.00 4.90
N SER A 111 -6.79 -9.95 4.20
CA SER A 111 -6.29 -9.78 2.84
C SER A 111 -7.41 -9.55 1.82
N ARG A 112 -8.56 -10.23 1.95
CA ARG A 112 -9.75 -9.96 1.13
C ARG A 112 -10.27 -8.54 1.33
N GLN A 113 -10.36 -8.07 2.58
CA GLN A 113 -10.80 -6.71 2.88
C GLN A 113 -9.78 -5.67 2.37
N TYR A 114 -8.48 -5.91 2.55
CA TYR A 114 -7.43 -5.06 2.00
C TYR A 114 -7.52 -4.96 0.47
N GLN A 115 -7.73 -6.08 -0.24
CA GLN A 115 -7.94 -6.07 -1.68
C GLN A 115 -9.16 -5.23 -2.10
N GLN A 116 -10.26 -5.29 -1.33
CA GLN A 116 -11.43 -4.45 -1.58
C GLN A 116 -11.09 -2.96 -1.41
N ASN A 117 -10.38 -2.60 -0.34
CA ASN A 117 -9.93 -1.22 -0.11
C ASN A 117 -9.03 -0.71 -1.24
N VAL A 118 -8.06 -1.52 -1.68
CA VAL A 118 -7.19 -1.19 -2.83
C VAL A 118 -8.02 -0.95 -4.09
N ARG A 119 -9.04 -1.78 -4.37
CA ARG A 119 -9.91 -1.60 -5.54
C ARG A 119 -10.72 -0.30 -5.46
N LEU A 120 -11.27 0.04 -4.30
CA LEU A 120 -12.00 1.29 -4.07
C LEU A 120 -11.10 2.52 -4.27
N ILE A 121 -9.88 2.47 -3.76
CA ILE A 121 -8.89 3.53 -3.93
C ILE A 121 -8.50 3.66 -5.40
N LYS A 122 -8.19 2.54 -6.07
CA LYS A 122 -7.87 2.53 -7.51
C LYS A 122 -8.98 3.16 -8.34
N SER A 123 -10.25 2.85 -8.08
CA SER A 123 -11.37 3.41 -8.83
C SER A 123 -11.56 4.92 -8.58
N LYS A 124 -11.36 5.38 -7.33
CA LYS A 124 -11.53 6.80 -6.95
C LYS A 124 -10.36 7.69 -7.37
N LEU A 125 -9.17 7.10 -7.51
CA LEU A 125 -7.92 7.84 -7.75
C LEU A 125 -7.32 7.59 -9.13
N SER A 126 -8.05 6.98 -10.08
CA SER A 126 -7.54 6.82 -11.45
C SER A 126 -7.76 8.10 -12.28
N PRO A 127 -6.73 8.64 -12.99
CA PRO A 127 -5.34 8.19 -12.98
C PRO A 127 -4.61 8.59 -11.68
N ILE A 128 -3.78 7.69 -11.17
CA ILE A 128 -3.04 7.89 -9.92
C ILE A 128 -2.02 9.02 -10.12
N SER A 129 -2.08 10.01 -9.24
CA SER A 129 -1.16 11.15 -9.20
C SER A 129 -0.67 11.37 -7.78
N ILE A 130 0.64 11.49 -7.61
CA ILE A 130 1.28 11.71 -6.31
C ILE A 130 0.81 13.00 -5.63
N LEU A 131 0.45 14.03 -6.40
CA LEU A 131 -0.05 15.30 -5.84
C LEU A 131 -1.39 15.10 -5.14
N LYS A 132 -2.32 14.37 -5.78
CA LYS A 132 -3.63 14.04 -5.21
C LYS A 132 -3.50 13.15 -3.96
N LEU A 133 -2.56 12.20 -3.98
CA LEU A 133 -2.29 11.36 -2.80
C LEU A 133 -1.78 12.19 -1.62
N LYS A 134 -0.87 13.14 -1.85
CA LYS A 134 -0.37 14.05 -0.81
C LYS A 134 -1.47 14.93 -0.23
N GLU A 135 -2.31 15.50 -1.09
CA GLU A 135 -3.44 16.36 -0.70
C GLU A 135 -4.39 15.63 0.27
N ILE A 136 -4.81 14.41 -0.08
CA ILE A 136 -5.72 13.59 0.75
C ILE A 136 -5.08 13.27 2.10
N ALA A 137 -3.78 12.97 2.13
CA ALA A 137 -3.08 12.69 3.38
C ALA A 137 -2.99 13.91 4.30
N THR A 138 -3.00 15.13 3.75
CA THR A 138 -2.92 16.37 4.54
C THR A 138 -4.27 16.89 5.03
N GLN A 139 -5.36 16.70 4.27
CA GLN A 139 -6.70 17.25 4.56
C GLN A 139 -7.38 16.72 5.84
N ARG A 140 -6.88 15.65 6.46
CA ARG A 140 -7.45 15.03 7.68
C ARG A 140 -6.58 15.24 8.93
N SER A 141 -5.63 16.17 8.88
CA SER A 141 -4.72 16.47 10.01
C SER A 141 -5.28 17.52 10.98
N ASP A 142 -6.41 18.15 10.64
CA ASP A 142 -6.90 19.37 11.30
C ASP A 142 -8.22 19.19 12.08
N ASP A 143 -8.66 17.96 12.35
CA ASP A 143 -9.79 17.67 13.25
C ASP A 143 -9.33 17.13 14.61
#